data_AF-A0A4Z0PWU9-F1
#
_entry.id   AF-A0A4Z0PWU9-F1
#
_cell.length_a   1.000
_cell.length_b   1.000
_cell.length_c   1.000
_cell.angle_alpha   90.00
_cell.angle_beta   90.00
_cell.angle_gamma   90.00
#
_symmetry.space_group_name_H-M   'P 1'
#
loop_
_entity.id
_entity.type
_entity.pdbx_description
1 polymer ?
#
loop_
_entity_poly.entity_id
_entity_poly.type
_entity_poly.pdbx_seq_one_letter_code
_entity_poly.pdbx_strand_id
1 'polypeptide(L)'
;MNVLLNPDFELIFRREQDDGDELFFKDRLRGNLLRLSAIEYEIIAYFSEQNSYEQVVRHYAQEFDIDTGFVVQLTNKALETKLLVDDNYQQEKLRRQYTGNQIVNNILSYYLYQLNPLLRRLHLAVVPEFKGNFRFFKLFSVDFTASGFNRLIGRRGVQQGLMAATALLLLGLVAAVAHLLAGISWSEVAAAVAYPGGGWVVPLLVLGTVITSLLHECGHLVVYRRFGGQTSQMGLALLLTVFPAVYVTMDSLYLWDSKRQRFLVTIAGVVVDAVVVAGLLVFLLTRAHGPGAFYAAVLLYITVVRTVTNLNPFIPGTDGYFILADVLGRSALYQECFDASKKCLARVLRGGPAVSGAHVLGLAYIVASVCCISFYYLLFAVALFTPLFLRLL
;
A
#
# COMPACT_ATOMS: atom_id res chain seq x y z
N MET A 1 -4.32 17.87 35.51
CA MET A 1 -4.21 16.49 35.02
C MET A 1 -3.07 16.51 34.02
N ASN A 2 -1.98 15.78 34.25
CA ASN A 2 -0.89 15.76 33.29
C ASN A 2 -1.38 15.02 32.05
N VAL A 3 -1.26 15.68 30.91
CA VAL A 3 -1.64 15.13 29.62
C VAL A 3 -0.45 15.19 28.70
N LEU A 4 -0.28 14.12 27.92
CA LEU A 4 0.84 13.94 27.03
C LEU A 4 0.32 13.86 25.60
N LEU A 5 1.14 14.31 24.66
CA LEU A 5 0.86 14.08 23.25
C LEU A 5 0.93 12.58 22.97
N ASN A 6 -0.10 12.05 22.33
CA ASN A 6 -0.20 10.62 22.08
C ASN A 6 0.83 10.20 21.02
N PRO A 7 1.83 9.36 21.38
CA PRO A 7 2.87 8.95 20.44
C PRO A 7 2.36 8.01 19.33
N ASP A 8 1.12 7.51 19.44
CA ASP A 8 0.52 6.64 18.43
C ASP A 8 -0.07 7.40 17.24
N PHE A 9 -0.18 8.74 17.33
CA PHE A 9 -0.55 9.57 16.19
C PHE A 9 0.66 9.87 15.33
N GLU A 10 0.62 9.42 14.08
CA GLU A 10 1.66 9.67 13.09
C GLU A 10 1.19 10.70 12.07
N LEU A 11 2.02 11.70 11.77
CA LEU A 11 1.77 12.61 10.66
C LEU A 11 1.86 11.84 9.34
N ILE A 12 0.76 11.77 8.59
CA ILE A 12 0.68 11.03 7.33
C ILE A 12 0.76 11.94 6.10
N PHE A 13 0.45 13.23 6.26
CA PHE A 13 0.47 14.21 5.16
C PHE A 13 0.51 15.65 5.69
N ARG A 14 1.24 16.50 4.97
CA ARG A 14 1.26 17.95 5.17
C ARG A 14 0.86 18.62 3.86
N ARG A 15 -0.09 19.55 3.95
CA ARG A 15 -0.55 20.37 2.83
C ARG A 15 -0.15 21.81 3.09
N GLU A 16 0.73 22.34 2.26
CA GLU A 16 1.11 23.76 2.28
C GLU A 16 -0.04 24.58 1.67
N GLN A 17 -0.52 25.61 2.39
CA GLN A 17 -1.50 26.59 1.90
C GLN A 17 -0.99 28.01 2.21
N ASP A 18 -1.48 29.01 1.46
CA ASP A 18 -1.10 30.42 1.64
C ASP A 18 -1.50 30.97 3.02
N ASP A 19 -2.52 30.37 3.68
CA ASP A 19 -3.05 30.76 5.01
C ASP A 19 -2.53 29.86 6.16
N GLY A 20 -1.49 29.05 5.89
CA GLY A 20 -0.85 28.18 6.87
C GLY A 20 -0.95 26.68 6.54
N ASP A 21 0.03 25.91 7.01
CA ASP A 21 0.12 24.47 6.73
C ASP A 21 -1.01 23.67 7.41
N GLU A 22 -1.64 22.75 6.67
CA GLU A 22 -2.54 21.73 7.24
C GLU A 22 -1.80 20.41 7.46
N LEU A 23 -2.02 19.82 8.63
CA LEU A 23 -1.45 18.56 9.08
C LEU A 23 -2.53 17.49 9.20
N PHE A 24 -2.23 16.30 8.66
CA PHE A 24 -3.10 15.13 8.74
C PHE A 24 -2.40 14.03 9.54
N PHE A 25 -3.02 13.61 10.63
CA PHE A 25 -2.50 12.55 11.51
C PHE A 25 -3.36 11.30 11.46
N LYS A 26 -2.74 10.14 11.65
CA LYS A 26 -3.42 8.85 11.80
C LYS A 26 -3.05 8.19 13.11
N ASP A 27 -4.06 7.73 13.86
CA ASP A 27 -3.90 6.88 15.03
C ASP A 27 -3.52 5.45 14.58
N ARG A 28 -2.33 4.98 14.95
CA ARG A 28 -1.83 3.63 14.61
C ARG A 28 -2.67 2.50 15.22
N LEU A 29 -3.32 2.72 16.36
CA LEU A 29 -4.11 1.71 17.07
C LEU A 29 -5.56 1.70 16.61
N ARG A 30 -6.20 2.86 16.52
CA ARG A 30 -7.64 2.97 16.22
C ARG A 30 -7.92 3.20 14.75
N GLY A 31 -6.94 3.65 13.97
CA GLY A 31 -7.09 4.01 12.56
C GLY A 31 -7.82 5.34 12.34
N ASN A 32 -8.09 6.10 13.40
CA ASN A 32 -8.72 7.41 13.34
C ASN A 32 -7.84 8.41 12.58
N LEU A 33 -8.46 9.32 11.85
CA LEU A 33 -7.78 10.37 11.12
C LEU A 33 -8.15 11.74 11.68
N LEU A 34 -7.14 12.57 11.91
CA LEU A 34 -7.28 13.93 12.40
C LEU A 34 -6.68 14.90 11.40
N ARG A 35 -7.39 16.00 11.17
CA ARG A 35 -6.93 17.16 10.41
C ARG A 35 -6.82 18.32 11.37
N LEU A 36 -5.68 18.99 11.38
CA LEU A 36 -5.37 20.13 12.22
C LEU A 36 -4.58 21.14 11.39
N SER A 37 -4.70 22.42 11.68
CA SER A 37 -3.70 23.40 11.24
C SER A 37 -2.38 23.18 11.99
N ALA A 38 -1.26 23.63 11.41
CA ALA A 38 0.04 23.58 12.06
C ALA A 38 0.04 24.33 13.41
N ILE A 39 -0.64 25.48 13.46
CA ILE A 39 -0.77 26.30 14.67
C ILE A 39 -1.59 25.58 15.75
N GLU A 40 -2.73 24.97 15.41
CA GLU A 40 -3.50 24.18 16.38
C GLU A 40 -2.66 23.03 16.95
N TYR A 41 -1.87 22.35 16.11
CA TYR A 41 -0.98 21.28 16.56
C TYR A 41 0.12 21.82 17.48
N GLU A 42 0.75 22.93 17.14
CA GLU A 42 1.79 23.58 17.96
C GLU A 42 1.25 24.02 19.32
N ILE A 43 0.06 24.64 19.36
CA ILE A 43 -0.62 25.02 20.60
C ILE A 43 -0.88 23.79 21.48
N ILE A 44 -1.39 22.68 20.89
CA ILE A 44 -1.64 21.44 21.63
C ILE A 44 -0.33 20.81 22.12
N ALA A 45 0.72 20.81 21.30
CA ALA A 45 2.03 20.28 21.66
C ALA A 45 2.65 21.08 22.82
N TYR A 46 2.65 22.40 22.72
CA TYR A 46 3.13 23.29 23.77
C TYR A 46 2.32 23.13 25.06
N PHE A 47 0.99 22.99 24.97
CA PHE A 47 0.15 22.68 26.12
C PHE A 47 0.52 21.34 26.77
N SER A 48 0.85 20.31 26.00
CA SER A 48 1.26 19.00 26.55
C SER A 48 2.57 19.06 27.35
N GLU A 49 3.45 20.01 27.03
CA GLU A 49 4.69 20.25 27.76
C GLU A 49 4.46 21.08 29.02
N GLN A 50 3.73 22.20 28.90
CA GLN A 50 3.56 23.17 30.00
C GLN A 50 2.41 22.81 30.95
N ASN A 51 1.41 22.07 30.49
CA ASN A 51 0.18 21.74 31.21
C ASN A 51 -0.55 22.96 31.82
N SER A 52 -0.43 24.14 31.19
CA SER A 52 -1.00 25.41 31.68
C SER A 52 -1.60 26.26 30.55
N TYR A 53 -2.90 26.56 30.65
CA TYR A 53 -3.62 27.39 29.69
C TYR A 53 -3.08 28.82 29.62
N GLU A 54 -2.78 29.42 30.77
CA GLU A 54 -2.30 30.80 30.84
C GLU A 54 -0.93 30.97 30.16
N GLN A 55 -0.06 29.96 30.28
CA GLN A 55 1.26 29.99 29.65
C GLN A 55 1.16 29.86 28.13
N VAL A 56 0.26 28.99 27.63
CA VAL A 56 -0.02 28.87 26.20
C VAL A 56 -0.53 30.19 25.64
N VAL A 57 -1.53 30.80 26.28
CA VAL A 57 -2.09 32.09 25.85
C VAL A 57 -1.00 33.16 25.84
N ARG A 58 -0.20 33.29 26.90
CA ARG A 58 0.89 34.27 26.94
C ARG A 58 1.95 34.06 25.85
N HIS A 59 2.23 32.82 25.48
CA HIS A 59 3.22 32.50 24.46
C HIS A 59 2.75 32.91 23.06
N TYR A 60 1.49 32.62 22.72
CA TYR A 60 0.96 32.81 21.37
C TYR A 60 0.15 34.11 21.18
N ALA A 61 -0.21 34.82 22.26
CA ALA A 61 -1.01 36.06 22.19
C ALA A 61 -0.33 37.22 21.45
N GLN A 62 0.98 37.16 21.21
CA GLN A 62 1.69 38.18 20.43
C GLN A 62 1.53 38.00 18.93
N GLU A 63 1.20 36.77 18.49
CA GLU A 63 1.21 36.38 17.08
C GLU A 63 -0.19 35.99 16.58
N PHE A 64 -1.06 35.54 17.48
CA PHE A 64 -2.43 35.10 17.18
C PHE A 64 -3.45 35.67 18.18
N ASP A 65 -4.67 35.97 17.70
CA ASP A 65 -5.80 36.38 18.53
C ASP A 65 -6.43 35.16 19.21
N ILE A 66 -5.81 34.71 20.30
CA ILE A 66 -6.22 33.53 21.06
C ILE A 66 -6.58 33.88 22.51
N ASP A 67 -7.63 33.25 23.02
CA ASP A 67 -8.04 33.38 24.42
C ASP A 67 -8.01 32.03 25.15
N THR A 68 -8.14 32.08 26.48
CA THR A 68 -8.18 30.86 27.30
C THR A 68 -9.34 29.93 26.90
N GLY A 69 -10.46 30.49 26.45
CA GLY A 69 -11.64 29.72 26.04
C GLY A 69 -11.35 28.84 24.82
N PHE A 70 -10.70 29.41 23.81
CA PHE A 70 -10.27 28.71 22.60
C PHE A 70 -9.29 27.59 22.94
N VAL A 71 -8.25 27.86 23.74
CA VAL A 71 -7.26 26.83 24.13
C VAL A 71 -7.94 25.68 24.88
N VAL A 72 -8.88 25.98 25.80
CA VAL A 72 -9.65 24.94 26.51
C VAL A 72 -10.51 24.09 25.57
N GLN A 73 -11.18 24.72 24.59
CA GLN A 73 -11.96 23.96 23.60
C GLN A 73 -11.06 23.07 22.76
N LEU A 74 -9.91 23.59 22.33
CA LEU A 74 -8.95 22.87 21.50
C LEU A 74 -8.36 21.66 22.25
N THR A 75 -7.96 21.82 23.52
CA THR A 75 -7.42 20.72 24.34
C THR A 75 -8.49 19.68 24.69
N ASN A 76 -9.73 20.08 24.97
CA ASN A 76 -10.83 19.14 25.20
C ASN A 76 -11.10 18.30 23.95
N LYS A 77 -11.12 18.92 22.76
CA LYS A 77 -11.27 18.20 21.50
C LYS A 77 -10.09 17.27 21.22
N ALA A 78 -8.87 17.68 21.58
CA ALA A 78 -7.69 16.82 21.50
C ALA A 78 -7.77 15.60 22.45
N LEU A 79 -8.36 15.74 23.64
CA LEU A 79 -8.59 14.63 24.57
C LEU A 79 -9.70 13.68 24.09
N GLU A 80 -10.79 14.21 23.52
CA GLU A 80 -11.88 13.43 22.94
C GLU A 80 -11.40 12.58 21.76
N THR A 81 -10.60 13.20 20.88
CA THR A 81 -9.98 12.54 19.72
C THR A 81 -8.80 11.65 20.08
N LYS A 82 -8.37 11.66 21.35
CA LYS A 82 -7.21 10.93 21.89
C LYS A 82 -5.86 11.36 21.33
N LEU A 83 -5.78 12.55 20.73
CA LEU A 83 -4.51 13.17 20.39
C LEU A 83 -3.72 13.55 21.65
N LEU A 84 -4.43 14.00 22.69
CA LEU A 84 -3.92 14.09 24.04
C LEU A 84 -4.39 12.87 24.84
N VAL A 85 -3.49 12.32 25.65
CA VAL A 85 -3.76 11.17 26.50
C VAL A 85 -3.28 11.42 27.91
N ASP A 86 -3.93 10.79 28.89
CA ASP A 86 -3.50 10.79 30.27
C ASP A 86 -2.44 9.70 30.54
N ASP A 87 -1.84 9.74 31.72
CA ASP A 87 -0.82 8.77 32.15
C ASP A 87 -1.31 7.30 32.16
N ASN A 88 -2.63 7.06 32.21
CA ASN A 88 -3.21 5.71 32.23
C ASN A 88 -3.32 5.07 30.85
N TYR A 89 -3.11 5.83 29.77
CA TYR A 89 -3.25 5.36 28.39
C TYR A 89 -2.32 4.17 28.06
N GLN A 90 -1.11 4.13 28.65
CA GLN A 90 -0.19 3.01 28.44
C GLN A 90 -0.75 1.67 28.94
N GLN A 91 -1.51 1.67 30.04
CA GLN A 91 -2.14 0.46 30.55
C GLN A 91 -3.32 -0.01 29.66
N GLU A 92 -4.10 0.93 29.12
CA GLU A 92 -5.18 0.60 28.18
C GLU A 92 -4.62 0.04 26.86
N LYS A 93 -3.52 0.61 26.37
CA LYS A 93 -2.79 0.16 25.19
C LYS A 93 -2.31 -1.28 25.34
N LEU A 94 -1.65 -1.61 26.46
CA LEU A 94 -1.20 -2.97 26.74
C LEU A 94 -2.38 -3.94 26.77
N ARG A 95 -3.48 -3.64 27.48
CA ARG A 95 -4.67 -4.52 27.53
C ARG A 95 -5.25 -4.84 26.15
N ARG A 96 -5.32 -3.88 25.24
CA ARG A 96 -5.84 -4.09 23.87
C ARG A 96 -4.86 -4.89 22.98
N GLN A 97 -3.56 -4.71 23.18
CA GLN A 97 -2.55 -5.45 22.42
C GLN A 97 -2.55 -6.95 22.77
N TYR A 98 -2.89 -7.32 24.02
CA TYR A 98 -2.93 -8.71 24.48
C TYR A 98 -4.25 -9.47 24.21
N THR A 99 -5.27 -8.84 23.61
CA THR A 99 -6.56 -9.49 23.30
C THR A 99 -6.62 -10.16 21.93
N GLY A 100 -5.54 -10.09 21.12
CA GLY A 100 -5.44 -10.72 19.80
C GLY A 100 -5.01 -12.19 19.83
N ASN A 101 -5.70 -13.04 19.04
CA ASN A 101 -5.55 -14.50 18.90
C ASN A 101 -4.15 -15.08 19.24
N GLN A 102 -4.04 -15.70 20.42
CA GLN A 102 -2.78 -16.20 21.00
C GLN A 102 -2.12 -17.36 20.23
N ILE A 103 -2.85 -18.13 19.44
CA ILE A 103 -2.33 -19.38 18.85
C ILE A 103 -1.52 -19.13 17.57
N VAL A 104 -2.00 -18.27 16.66
CA VAL A 104 -1.30 -17.92 15.41
C VAL A 104 -0.03 -17.10 15.69
N ASN A 105 -0.06 -16.30 16.76
CA ASN A 105 1.09 -15.52 17.19
C ASN A 105 2.29 -16.39 17.57
N ASN A 106 2.13 -17.61 18.09
CA ASN A 106 3.26 -18.33 18.66
C ASN A 106 4.22 -18.97 17.63
N ILE A 107 3.73 -19.55 16.53
CA ILE A 107 4.58 -20.21 15.53
C ILE A 107 5.27 -19.21 14.61
N LEU A 108 4.52 -18.22 14.11
CA LEU A 108 5.06 -17.19 13.22
C LEU A 108 5.96 -16.20 13.98
N SER A 109 5.63 -15.85 15.23
CA SER A 109 6.53 -15.04 16.05
C SER A 109 7.83 -15.78 16.36
N TYR A 110 7.84 -17.12 16.43
CA TYR A 110 9.08 -17.88 16.61
C TYR A 110 10.04 -17.69 15.43
N TYR A 111 9.57 -17.85 14.18
CA TYR A 111 10.42 -17.63 13.00
C TYR A 111 10.79 -16.14 12.80
N LEU A 112 9.87 -15.22 13.06
CA LEU A 112 10.16 -13.78 13.05
C LEU A 112 11.17 -13.39 14.14
N TYR A 113 11.12 -14.05 15.30
CA TYR A 113 12.09 -13.88 16.38
C TYR A 113 13.49 -14.35 15.96
N GLN A 114 13.59 -15.43 15.17
CA GLN A 114 14.87 -15.88 14.62
C GLN A 114 15.47 -14.90 13.58
N LEU A 115 14.63 -14.16 12.83
CA LEU A 115 15.07 -13.09 11.90
C LEU A 115 15.36 -11.74 12.61
N ASN A 116 14.85 -11.57 13.82
CA ASN A 116 14.91 -10.36 14.64
C ASN A 116 16.33 -9.77 14.84
N PRO A 117 17.42 -10.53 15.05
CA PRO A 117 18.73 -9.92 15.27
C PRO A 117 19.28 -9.18 14.04
N LEU A 118 19.01 -9.67 12.82
CA LEU A 118 19.41 -8.96 11.58
C LEU A 118 18.52 -7.75 11.33
N LEU A 119 17.21 -7.90 11.52
CA LEU A 119 16.23 -6.83 11.33
C LEU A 119 16.42 -5.68 12.32
N ARG A 120 16.79 -5.98 13.57
CA ARG A 120 17.17 -4.96 14.58
C ARG A 120 18.41 -4.17 14.18
N ARG A 121 19.43 -4.80 13.59
CA ARG A 121 20.61 -4.07 13.06
C ARG A 121 20.20 -3.07 11.97
N LEU A 122 19.21 -3.42 11.16
CA LEU A 122 18.64 -2.55 10.13
C LEU A 122 17.57 -1.57 10.67
N HIS A 123 17.27 -1.62 11.97
CA HIS A 123 16.21 -0.84 12.62
C HIS A 123 14.84 -1.04 11.94
N LEU A 124 14.56 -2.29 11.56
CA LEU A 124 13.29 -2.75 11.00
C LEU A 124 12.53 -3.52 12.08
N ALA A 125 11.37 -3.02 12.49
CA ALA A 125 10.52 -3.68 13.46
C ALA A 125 9.39 -4.42 12.74
N VAL A 126 9.37 -5.75 12.82
CA VAL A 126 8.30 -6.57 12.24
C VAL A 126 7.21 -6.81 13.27
N VAL A 127 5.98 -6.48 12.91
CA VAL A 127 4.80 -6.61 13.76
C VAL A 127 3.82 -7.58 13.08
N PRO A 128 3.47 -8.70 13.72
CA PRO A 128 2.39 -9.55 13.23
C PRO A 128 1.05 -8.82 13.38
N GLU A 129 0.21 -8.84 12.34
CA GLU A 129 -1.06 -8.11 12.33
C GLU A 129 -2.29 -9.04 12.27
N PHE A 130 -2.26 -10.09 11.44
CA PHE A 130 -3.34 -11.08 11.25
C PHE A 130 -4.77 -10.49 11.29
N LYS A 131 -4.98 -9.35 10.64
CA LYS A 131 -6.24 -8.61 10.62
C LYS A 131 -6.60 -8.16 9.22
N GLY A 132 -7.89 -8.10 8.93
CA GLY A 132 -8.38 -7.62 7.65
C GLY A 132 -9.72 -8.23 7.30
N ASN A 133 -10.07 -8.13 6.03
CA ASN A 133 -11.29 -8.72 5.48
C ASN A 133 -10.93 -9.71 4.36
N PHE A 134 -11.94 -10.31 3.73
CA PHE A 134 -11.74 -11.26 2.64
C PHE A 134 -10.94 -10.68 1.46
N ARG A 135 -10.98 -9.35 1.27
CA ARG A 135 -10.36 -8.67 0.13
C ARG A 135 -8.89 -8.37 0.40
N PHE A 136 -8.57 -8.02 1.63
CA PHE A 136 -7.23 -7.64 2.04
C PHE A 136 -7.00 -8.06 3.49
N PHE A 137 -6.19 -9.11 3.65
CA PHE A 137 -5.88 -9.68 4.96
C PHE A 137 -4.40 -9.48 5.29
N LYS A 138 -4.08 -8.60 6.23
CA LYS A 138 -2.70 -8.29 6.60
C LYS A 138 -2.10 -9.44 7.41
N LEU A 139 -0.92 -9.91 7.01
CA LEU A 139 -0.18 -10.95 7.74
C LEU A 139 0.77 -10.28 8.74
N PHE A 140 1.67 -9.43 8.24
CA PHE A 140 2.61 -8.67 9.06
C PHE A 140 2.89 -7.31 8.43
N SER A 141 3.34 -6.37 9.26
CA SER A 141 3.92 -5.10 8.83
C SER A 141 5.36 -4.96 9.32
N VAL A 142 6.11 -4.15 8.62
CA VAL A 142 7.48 -3.76 8.90
C VAL A 142 7.46 -2.25 9.07
N ASP A 143 7.68 -1.80 10.31
CA ASP A 143 7.94 -0.41 10.62
C ASP A 143 9.42 -0.12 10.38
N PHE A 144 9.67 0.80 9.44
CA PHE A 144 11.01 1.22 9.06
C PHE A 144 11.30 2.68 9.44
N THR A 145 10.55 3.27 10.40
CA THR A 145 10.67 4.68 10.82
C THR A 145 12.12 5.05 11.18
N ALA A 146 12.78 4.22 12.00
CA ALA A 146 14.15 4.47 12.47
C ALA A 146 15.24 4.02 11.48
N SER A 147 14.87 3.40 10.36
CA SER A 147 15.82 2.82 9.41
C SER A 147 16.58 3.87 8.59
N GLY A 148 17.77 3.51 8.12
CA GLY A 148 18.49 4.29 7.12
C GLY A 148 17.71 4.42 5.80
N PHE A 149 16.86 3.43 5.49
CA PHE A 149 16.00 3.43 4.31
C PHE A 149 14.97 4.58 4.34
N ASN A 150 14.29 4.80 5.48
CA ASN A 150 13.38 5.94 5.64
C ASN A 150 14.09 7.28 5.40
N ARG A 151 15.28 7.44 6.01
CA ARG A 151 16.10 8.65 5.87
C ARG A 151 16.56 8.86 4.43
N LEU A 152 16.94 7.79 3.74
CA LEU A 152 17.39 7.85 2.35
C LEU A 152 16.25 8.25 1.41
N ILE A 153 15.11 7.57 1.50
CA ILE A 153 13.93 7.87 0.66
C ILE A 153 13.33 9.24 1.00
N GLY A 154 13.49 9.74 2.22
CA GLY A 154 13.05 11.09 2.59
C GLY A 154 13.79 12.23 1.87
N ARG A 155 14.96 11.98 1.29
CA ARG A 155 15.76 13.02 0.61
C ARG A 155 15.17 13.35 -0.76
N ARG A 156 14.77 14.61 -0.98
CA ARG A 156 14.23 15.09 -2.28
C ARG A 156 15.13 14.76 -3.48
N GLY A 157 16.44 14.91 -3.34
CA GLY A 157 17.39 14.58 -4.41
C GLY A 157 17.43 13.08 -4.76
N VAL A 158 17.28 12.20 -3.77
CA VAL A 158 17.22 10.74 -3.99
C VAL A 158 15.91 10.38 -4.69
N GLN A 159 14.78 10.96 -4.26
CA GLN A 159 13.49 10.72 -4.90
C GLN A 159 13.51 11.12 -6.38
N GLN A 160 14.00 12.32 -6.69
CA GLN A 160 14.14 12.81 -8.06
C GLN A 160 15.11 11.94 -8.88
N GLY A 161 16.25 11.59 -8.29
CA GLY A 161 17.24 10.71 -8.93
C GLY A 161 16.66 9.34 -9.26
N LEU A 162 15.93 8.71 -8.34
CA LEU A 162 15.26 7.43 -8.55
C LEU A 162 14.19 7.53 -9.63
N MET A 163 13.33 8.56 -9.59
CA MET A 163 12.30 8.76 -10.62
C MET A 163 12.91 8.96 -12.01
N ALA A 164 13.96 9.79 -12.13
CA ALA A 164 14.67 10.02 -13.38
C ALA A 164 15.38 8.76 -13.88
N ALA A 165 16.05 8.04 -12.99
CA ALA A 165 16.72 6.78 -13.32
C ALA A 165 15.72 5.74 -13.80
N THR A 166 14.57 5.58 -13.13
CA THR A 166 13.50 4.66 -13.57
C THR A 166 12.98 5.04 -14.96
N ALA A 167 12.74 6.34 -15.22
CA ALA A 167 12.25 6.79 -16.52
C ALA A 167 13.28 6.56 -17.66
N LEU A 168 14.55 6.90 -17.43
CA LEU A 168 15.63 6.69 -18.39
C LEU A 168 15.90 5.21 -18.63
N LEU A 169 15.87 4.39 -17.56
CA LEU A 169 16.05 2.96 -17.65
C LEU A 169 14.92 2.31 -18.44
N LEU A 170 13.66 2.72 -18.18
CA LEU A 170 12.52 2.24 -18.97
C LEU A 170 12.68 2.59 -20.44
N LEU A 171 13.01 3.85 -20.77
CA LEU A 171 13.20 4.29 -22.14
C LEU A 171 14.29 3.49 -22.86
N GLY A 172 15.45 3.32 -22.20
CA GLY A 172 16.57 2.55 -22.75
C GLY A 172 16.23 1.07 -22.94
N LEU A 173 15.56 0.45 -21.97
CA LEU A 173 15.13 -0.95 -22.06
C LEU A 173 14.07 -1.15 -23.15
N VAL A 174 13.11 -0.24 -23.29
CA VAL A 174 12.10 -0.30 -24.37
C VAL A 174 12.76 -0.20 -25.74
N ALA A 175 13.72 0.72 -25.91
CA ALA A 175 14.49 0.82 -27.15
C ALA A 175 15.31 -0.46 -27.44
N ALA A 176 15.93 -1.04 -26.41
CA ALA A 176 16.67 -2.29 -26.53
C ALA A 176 15.77 -3.47 -26.90
N VAL A 177 14.61 -3.61 -26.25
CA VAL A 177 13.61 -4.61 -26.60
C VAL A 177 13.14 -4.43 -28.04
N ALA A 178 12.79 -3.22 -28.45
CA ALA A 178 12.35 -2.94 -29.82
C ALA A 178 13.42 -3.33 -30.87
N HIS A 179 14.70 -3.04 -30.60
CA HIS A 179 15.80 -3.43 -31.48
C HIS A 179 15.99 -4.96 -31.53
N LEU A 180 15.98 -5.63 -30.38
CA LEU A 180 16.22 -7.08 -30.28
C LEU A 180 15.04 -7.91 -30.83
N LEU A 181 13.80 -7.42 -30.69
CA LEU A 181 12.61 -8.09 -31.22
C LEU A 181 12.64 -8.23 -32.75
N ALA A 182 13.33 -7.34 -33.46
CA ALA A 182 13.46 -7.41 -34.92
C ALA A 182 14.23 -8.66 -35.40
N GLY A 183 15.02 -9.29 -34.54
CA GLY A 183 15.81 -10.49 -34.85
C GLY A 183 15.40 -11.74 -34.07
N ILE A 184 14.20 -11.77 -33.49
CA ILE A 184 13.83 -12.82 -32.53
C ILE A 184 13.65 -14.19 -33.21
N SER A 185 14.26 -15.20 -32.60
CA SER A 185 13.95 -16.61 -32.87
C SER A 185 13.03 -17.15 -31.78
N TRP A 186 11.75 -17.37 -32.11
CA TRP A 186 10.77 -17.90 -31.16
C TRP A 186 11.11 -19.31 -30.65
N SER A 187 11.90 -20.08 -31.42
CA SER A 187 12.35 -21.41 -31.01
C SER A 187 13.37 -21.35 -29.86
N GLU A 188 14.23 -20.33 -29.81
CA GLU A 188 15.19 -20.13 -28.73
C GLU A 188 14.48 -19.71 -27.44
N VAL A 189 13.47 -18.83 -27.55
CA VAL A 189 12.62 -18.45 -26.41
C VAL A 189 11.86 -19.67 -25.88
N ALA A 190 11.30 -20.50 -26.77
CA ALA A 190 10.61 -21.73 -26.36
C ALA A 190 11.56 -22.72 -25.67
N ALA A 191 12.79 -22.86 -26.16
CA ALA A 191 13.81 -23.72 -25.57
C ALA A 191 14.22 -23.27 -24.14
N ALA A 192 14.25 -21.96 -23.88
CA ALA A 192 14.52 -21.43 -22.54
C ALA A 192 13.46 -21.85 -21.50
N VAL A 193 12.21 -22.02 -21.92
CA VAL A 193 11.08 -22.41 -21.05
C VAL A 193 10.99 -23.93 -20.86
N ALA A 194 11.57 -24.72 -21.76
CA ALA A 194 11.52 -26.18 -21.73
C ALA A 194 12.49 -26.84 -20.73
N TYR A 195 13.26 -26.07 -19.97
CA TYR A 195 14.26 -26.61 -19.04
C TYR A 195 13.59 -27.33 -17.85
N PRO A 196 13.89 -28.63 -17.60
CA PRO A 196 13.38 -29.32 -16.43
C PRO A 196 14.01 -28.70 -15.17
N GLY A 197 13.21 -27.91 -14.45
CA GLY A 197 13.65 -27.15 -13.30
C GLY A 197 14.28 -28.02 -12.20
N GLY A 198 15.32 -27.50 -11.54
CA GLY A 198 15.93 -28.12 -10.36
C GLY A 198 15.18 -27.83 -9.05
N GLY A 199 15.58 -28.48 -7.95
CA GLY A 199 14.93 -28.31 -6.63
C GLY A 199 14.91 -26.87 -6.08
N TRP A 200 15.81 -26.00 -6.57
CA TRP A 200 15.89 -24.59 -6.17
C TRP A 200 14.91 -23.65 -6.91
N VAL A 201 14.15 -24.17 -7.88
CA VAL A 201 13.26 -23.34 -8.70
C VAL A 201 12.21 -22.63 -7.88
N VAL A 202 11.48 -23.36 -7.04
CA VAL A 202 10.39 -22.78 -6.26
C VAL A 202 10.92 -21.72 -5.28
N PRO A 203 11.97 -21.97 -4.47
CA PRO A 203 12.54 -20.93 -3.60
C PRO A 203 13.01 -19.67 -4.35
N LEU A 204 13.69 -19.83 -5.50
CA LEU A 204 14.18 -18.70 -6.29
C LEU A 204 13.06 -17.88 -6.93
N LEU A 205 11.98 -18.55 -7.39
CA LEU A 205 10.81 -17.86 -7.93
C LEU A 205 10.02 -17.13 -6.85
N VAL A 206 9.87 -17.73 -5.67
CA VAL A 206 9.25 -17.06 -4.51
C VAL A 206 10.07 -15.83 -4.15
N LEU A 207 11.39 -15.97 -4.05
CA LEU A 207 12.28 -14.84 -3.76
C LEU A 207 12.19 -13.74 -4.83
N GLY A 208 12.23 -14.11 -6.12
CA GLY A 208 12.10 -13.17 -7.23
C GLY A 208 10.74 -12.45 -7.23
N THR A 209 9.66 -13.16 -6.94
CA THR A 209 8.32 -12.57 -6.83
C THR A 209 8.24 -11.57 -5.67
N VAL A 210 8.79 -11.92 -4.51
CA VAL A 210 8.85 -11.02 -3.35
C VAL A 210 9.68 -9.77 -3.66
N ILE A 211 10.86 -9.93 -4.28
CA ILE A 211 11.74 -8.82 -4.65
C ILE A 211 11.03 -7.88 -5.65
N THR A 212 10.45 -8.43 -6.72
CA THR A 212 9.77 -7.61 -7.72
C THR A 212 8.52 -6.93 -7.16
N SER A 213 7.82 -7.54 -6.19
CA SER A 213 6.70 -6.90 -5.50
C SER A 213 7.18 -5.81 -4.54
N LEU A 214 8.31 -6.00 -3.85
CA LEU A 214 8.93 -4.93 -3.05
C LEU A 214 9.34 -3.74 -3.92
N LEU A 215 9.91 -3.99 -5.10
CA LEU A 215 10.26 -2.93 -6.05
C LEU A 215 9.03 -2.16 -6.52
N HIS A 216 7.93 -2.85 -6.82
CA HIS A 216 6.64 -2.25 -7.15
C HIS A 216 6.15 -1.28 -6.06
N GLU A 217 6.07 -1.75 -4.81
CA GLU A 217 5.66 -0.92 -3.67
C GLU A 217 6.64 0.23 -3.38
N CYS A 218 7.94 0.03 -3.62
CA CYS A 218 8.94 1.10 -3.55
C CYS A 218 8.70 2.18 -4.61
N GLY A 219 8.24 1.80 -5.81
CA GLY A 219 7.85 2.72 -6.86
C GLY A 219 6.77 3.69 -6.38
N HIS A 220 5.68 3.16 -5.81
CA HIS A 220 4.66 3.98 -5.19
C HIS A 220 5.24 4.84 -4.06
N LEU A 221 6.01 4.26 -3.13
CA LEU A 221 6.55 4.96 -1.97
C LEU A 221 7.40 6.17 -2.36
N VAL A 222 8.28 6.03 -3.35
CA VAL A 222 9.17 7.11 -3.81
C VAL A 222 8.35 8.29 -4.35
N VAL A 223 7.35 8.02 -5.17
CA VAL A 223 6.49 9.07 -5.75
C VAL A 223 5.57 9.67 -4.69
N TYR A 224 5.05 8.86 -3.77
CA TYR A 224 4.22 9.32 -2.65
C TYR A 224 4.99 10.28 -1.74
N ARG A 225 6.22 9.93 -1.39
CA ARG A 225 7.13 10.77 -0.61
C ARG A 225 7.52 12.06 -1.34
N ARG A 226 7.67 12.00 -2.67
CA ARG A 226 7.96 13.17 -3.49
C ARG A 226 6.88 14.23 -3.44
N PHE A 227 5.63 13.83 -3.27
CA PHE A 227 4.47 14.72 -3.19
C PHE A 227 4.02 15.02 -1.75
N GLY A 228 4.85 14.71 -0.75
CA GLY A 228 4.60 15.10 0.65
C GLY A 228 3.89 14.05 1.51
N GLY A 229 3.55 12.89 0.94
CA GLY A 229 3.03 11.76 1.70
C GLY A 229 4.08 11.19 2.65
N GLN A 230 3.67 10.86 3.87
CA GLN A 230 4.52 10.24 4.89
C GLN A 230 3.98 8.86 5.24
N THR A 231 4.87 7.88 5.28
CA THR A 231 4.56 6.51 5.70
C THR A 231 5.84 5.74 5.93
N SER A 232 5.97 5.11 7.08
CA SER A 232 7.09 4.24 7.42
C SER A 232 6.68 2.78 7.58
N GLN A 233 5.52 2.40 7.01
CA GLN A 233 4.96 1.07 7.16
C GLN A 233 4.77 0.40 5.80
N MET A 234 5.39 -0.78 5.67
CA MET A 234 5.18 -1.73 4.58
C MET A 234 4.83 -3.09 5.17
N GLY A 235 4.42 -4.06 4.37
CA GLY A 235 4.14 -5.38 4.90
C GLY A 235 3.77 -6.41 3.85
N LEU A 236 3.34 -7.57 4.34
CA LEU A 236 2.78 -8.64 3.52
C LEU A 236 1.31 -8.84 3.89
N ALA A 237 0.47 -8.96 2.87
CA ALA A 237 -0.95 -9.23 2.99
C ALA A 237 -1.35 -10.35 2.03
N LEU A 238 -2.54 -10.90 2.24
CA LEU A 238 -3.22 -11.77 1.30
C LEU A 238 -4.32 -10.95 0.62
N LEU A 239 -4.11 -10.62 -0.65
CA LEU A 239 -5.14 -10.06 -1.51
C LEU A 239 -6.13 -11.18 -1.87
N LEU A 240 -7.42 -10.89 -1.73
CA LEU A 240 -8.51 -11.86 -1.89
C LEU A 240 -8.27 -13.16 -1.08
N THR A 241 -7.65 -13.05 0.11
CA THR A 241 -7.32 -14.17 1.03
C THR A 241 -6.36 -15.24 0.51
N VAL A 242 -6.00 -15.24 -0.78
CA VAL A 242 -5.19 -16.31 -1.39
C VAL A 242 -3.88 -15.79 -1.96
N PHE A 243 -3.84 -14.57 -2.48
CA PHE A 243 -2.70 -14.07 -3.23
C PHE A 243 -1.75 -13.29 -2.32
N PRO A 244 -0.51 -13.77 -2.09
CA PRO A 244 0.46 -13.00 -1.33
C PRO A 244 0.82 -11.72 -2.08
N ALA A 245 0.69 -10.59 -1.39
CA ALA A 245 0.99 -9.27 -1.90
C ALA A 245 1.84 -8.53 -0.87
N VAL A 246 2.84 -7.80 -1.36
CA VAL A 246 3.52 -6.78 -0.55
C VAL A 246 2.63 -5.54 -0.59
N TYR A 247 2.60 -4.76 0.48
CA TYR A 247 1.88 -3.49 0.48
C TYR A 247 2.70 -2.40 1.17
N VAL A 248 2.47 -1.15 0.77
CA VAL A 248 2.85 0.05 1.53
C VAL A 248 1.59 0.79 1.98
N THR A 249 1.60 1.26 3.23
CA THR A 249 0.48 2.02 3.78
C THR A 249 0.48 3.43 3.21
N MET A 250 -0.57 3.83 2.46
CA MET A 250 -0.70 5.17 1.85
C MET A 250 -2.03 5.84 2.21
N ASP A 251 -2.32 5.92 3.51
CA ASP A 251 -3.63 6.37 3.97
C ASP A 251 -3.97 7.81 3.60
N SER A 252 -2.98 8.68 3.37
CA SER A 252 -3.29 10.07 3.04
C SER A 252 -3.65 10.28 1.57
N LEU A 253 -3.39 9.30 0.69
CA LEU A 253 -3.43 9.51 -0.75
C LEU A 253 -4.80 10.01 -1.23
N TYR A 254 -5.89 9.48 -0.66
CA TYR A 254 -7.25 9.87 -1.03
C TYR A 254 -7.64 11.28 -0.53
N LEU A 255 -6.87 11.86 0.39
CA LEU A 255 -7.07 13.23 0.90
C LEU A 255 -6.41 14.29 0.01
N TRP A 256 -5.62 13.89 -0.98
CA TRP A 256 -4.93 14.83 -1.86
C TRP A 256 -5.88 15.40 -2.88
N ASP A 257 -5.84 16.70 -3.13
CA ASP A 257 -6.75 17.35 -4.08
C ASP A 257 -6.32 17.10 -5.54
N SER A 258 -5.01 17.03 -5.77
CA SER A 258 -4.44 16.86 -7.11
C SER A 258 -4.63 15.43 -7.65
N LYS A 259 -5.61 15.27 -8.55
CA LYS A 259 -5.84 14.01 -9.28
C LYS A 259 -4.59 13.50 -10.00
N ARG A 260 -3.77 14.43 -10.52
CA ARG A 260 -2.51 14.10 -11.20
C ARG A 260 -1.50 13.48 -10.23
N GLN A 261 -1.36 14.03 -9.03
CA GLN A 261 -0.43 13.46 -8.03
C GLN A 261 -0.89 12.07 -7.59
N ARG A 262 -2.20 11.90 -7.33
CA ARG A 262 -2.76 10.59 -7.00
C ARG A 262 -2.50 9.56 -8.10
N PHE A 263 -2.82 9.91 -9.35
CA PHE A 263 -2.53 9.07 -10.51
C PHE A 263 -1.04 8.70 -10.63
N LEU A 264 -0.13 9.68 -10.48
CA LEU A 264 1.30 9.43 -10.57
C LEU A 264 1.80 8.48 -9.47
N VAL A 265 1.27 8.60 -8.25
CA VAL A 265 1.57 7.64 -7.17
C VAL A 265 1.04 6.27 -7.54
N THR A 266 -0.22 6.16 -7.94
CA THR A 266 -0.87 4.87 -8.26
C THR A 266 -0.27 4.17 -9.48
N ILE A 267 0.26 4.88 -10.47
CA ILE A 267 0.88 4.22 -11.64
C ILE A 267 2.36 3.87 -11.40
N ALA A 268 3.00 4.42 -10.35
CA ALA A 268 4.45 4.29 -10.16
C ALA A 268 4.91 2.84 -9.99
N GLY A 269 4.17 2.00 -9.26
CA GLY A 269 4.48 0.57 -9.13
C GLY A 269 4.40 -0.16 -10.46
N VAL A 270 3.37 0.11 -11.27
CA VAL A 270 3.23 -0.44 -12.63
C VAL A 270 4.40 -0.01 -13.54
N VAL A 271 4.88 1.23 -13.43
CA VAL A 271 6.06 1.70 -14.18
C VAL A 271 7.31 0.91 -13.78
N VAL A 272 7.48 0.61 -12.48
CA VAL A 272 8.58 -0.24 -12.01
C VAL A 272 8.44 -1.67 -12.54
N ASP A 273 7.23 -2.23 -12.55
CA ASP A 273 6.97 -3.53 -13.16
C ASP A 273 7.36 -3.56 -14.65
N ALA A 274 7.02 -2.51 -15.39
CA ALA A 274 7.39 -2.39 -16.80
C ALA A 274 8.92 -2.39 -17.01
N VAL A 275 9.67 -1.74 -16.12
CA VAL A 275 11.15 -1.79 -16.12
C VAL A 275 11.64 -3.22 -15.88
N VAL A 276 11.08 -3.93 -14.90
CA VAL A 276 11.44 -5.32 -14.60
C VAL A 276 11.15 -6.23 -15.79
N VAL A 277 9.96 -6.12 -16.38
CA VAL A 277 9.53 -6.88 -17.57
C VAL A 277 10.47 -6.61 -18.74
N ALA A 278 10.75 -5.34 -19.04
CA ALA A 278 11.65 -4.99 -20.14
C ALA A 278 13.09 -5.49 -19.90
N GLY A 279 13.58 -5.43 -18.66
CA GLY A 279 14.89 -5.97 -18.28
C GLY A 279 14.98 -7.49 -18.44
N LEU A 280 13.95 -8.22 -18.01
CA LEU A 280 13.87 -9.67 -18.18
C LEU A 280 13.77 -10.07 -19.66
N LEU A 281 13.03 -9.30 -20.47
CA LEU A 281 12.98 -9.49 -21.92
C LEU A 281 14.37 -9.30 -22.55
N VAL A 282 15.07 -8.20 -22.27
CA VAL A 282 16.44 -7.98 -22.77
C VAL A 282 17.37 -9.11 -22.34
N PHE A 283 17.26 -9.57 -21.09
CA PHE A 283 18.05 -10.70 -20.61
C PHE A 283 17.79 -11.98 -21.41
N LEU A 284 16.52 -12.34 -21.64
CA LEU A 284 16.16 -13.54 -22.40
C LEU A 284 16.57 -13.45 -23.86
N LEU A 285 16.41 -12.28 -24.48
CA LEU A 285 16.77 -12.03 -25.88
C LEU A 285 18.29 -12.05 -26.11
N THR A 286 19.09 -11.85 -25.06
CA THR A 286 20.57 -11.88 -25.16
C THR A 286 21.19 -13.15 -24.58
N ARG A 287 20.47 -13.86 -23.69
CA ARG A 287 20.93 -15.06 -22.99
C ARG A 287 19.79 -16.08 -22.85
N ALA A 288 19.51 -16.81 -23.93
CA ALA A 288 18.38 -17.73 -24.04
C ALA A 288 18.62 -19.16 -23.48
N HIS A 289 19.73 -19.42 -22.76
CA HIS A 289 20.11 -20.78 -22.39
C HIS A 289 20.43 -20.99 -20.90
N GLY A 290 20.10 -22.19 -20.42
CA GLY A 290 20.41 -22.68 -19.08
C GLY A 290 19.39 -22.28 -17.99
N PRO A 291 19.65 -22.67 -16.72
CA PRO A 291 18.73 -22.44 -15.60
C PRO A 291 18.35 -20.98 -15.40
N GLY A 292 19.28 -20.05 -15.63
CA GLY A 292 19.03 -18.61 -15.51
C GLY A 292 17.97 -18.09 -16.47
N ALA A 293 17.97 -18.57 -17.73
CA ALA A 293 16.97 -18.22 -18.72
C ALA A 293 15.59 -18.76 -18.35
N PHE A 294 15.52 -19.99 -17.83
CA PHE A 294 14.27 -20.55 -17.31
C PHE A 294 13.71 -19.70 -16.16
N TYR A 295 14.53 -19.33 -15.16
CA TYR A 295 14.09 -18.47 -14.06
C TYR A 295 13.61 -17.11 -14.54
N ALA A 296 14.35 -16.48 -15.45
CA ALA A 296 13.96 -15.20 -16.02
C ALA A 296 12.65 -15.29 -16.80
N ALA A 297 12.42 -16.36 -17.57
CA ALA A 297 11.18 -16.56 -18.32
C ALA A 297 9.97 -16.77 -17.40
N VAL A 298 10.11 -17.58 -16.35
CA VAL A 298 9.02 -17.80 -15.39
C VAL A 298 8.75 -16.54 -14.55
N LEU A 299 9.80 -15.84 -14.10
CA LEU A 299 9.66 -14.57 -13.39
C LEU A 299 9.05 -13.48 -14.29
N LEU A 300 9.40 -13.45 -15.58
CA LEU A 300 8.79 -12.57 -16.57
C LEU A 300 7.30 -12.86 -16.68
N TYR A 301 6.92 -14.13 -16.84
CA TYR A 301 5.51 -14.53 -16.90
C TYR A 301 4.74 -14.08 -15.64
N ILE A 302 5.26 -14.38 -14.45
CA ILE A 302 4.63 -13.99 -13.18
C ILE A 302 4.51 -12.47 -13.08
N THR A 303 5.56 -11.73 -13.43
CA THR A 303 5.57 -10.27 -13.36
C THR A 303 4.56 -9.68 -14.35
N VAL A 304 4.51 -10.16 -15.59
CA VAL A 304 3.52 -9.72 -16.60
C VAL A 304 2.10 -9.99 -16.13
N VAL A 305 1.82 -11.19 -15.63
CA VAL A 305 0.49 -11.54 -15.09
C VAL A 305 0.13 -10.61 -13.94
N ARG A 306 1.06 -10.35 -13.00
CA ARG A 306 0.86 -9.38 -11.92
C ARG A 306 0.57 -7.98 -12.47
N THR A 307 1.35 -7.47 -13.41
CA THR A 307 1.18 -6.13 -13.98
C THR A 307 -0.17 -5.97 -14.66
N VAL A 308 -0.59 -6.95 -15.46
CA VAL A 308 -1.92 -6.95 -16.12
C VAL A 308 -3.03 -7.01 -15.08
N THR A 309 -2.85 -7.81 -14.03
CA THR A 309 -3.81 -7.93 -12.93
C THR A 309 -3.91 -6.62 -12.16
N ASN A 310 -2.78 -5.98 -11.87
CA ASN A 310 -2.73 -4.69 -11.19
C ASN A 310 -3.32 -3.56 -12.04
N LEU A 311 -3.20 -3.60 -13.36
CA LEU A 311 -3.84 -2.64 -14.25
C LEU A 311 -5.34 -2.91 -14.49
N ASN A 312 -5.88 -4.05 -14.04
CA ASN A 312 -7.28 -4.39 -14.25
C ASN A 312 -8.19 -3.58 -13.30
N PRO A 313 -9.02 -2.65 -13.82
CA PRO A 313 -9.82 -1.77 -12.98
C PRO A 313 -10.97 -2.48 -12.27
N PHE A 314 -11.30 -3.70 -12.68
CA PHE A 314 -12.39 -4.49 -12.11
C PHE A 314 -11.96 -5.32 -10.90
N ILE A 315 -10.67 -5.37 -10.55
CA ILE A 315 -10.18 -6.13 -9.39
C ILE A 315 -9.94 -5.16 -8.23
N PRO A 316 -10.79 -5.15 -7.19
CA PRO A 316 -10.71 -4.16 -6.12
C PRO A 316 -9.46 -4.36 -5.26
N GLY A 317 -8.76 -3.26 -4.98
CA GLY A 317 -7.48 -3.28 -4.26
C GLY A 317 -6.25 -3.31 -5.17
N THR A 318 -6.41 -3.24 -6.49
CA THR A 318 -5.32 -3.08 -7.47
C THR A 318 -5.14 -1.62 -7.87
N ASP A 319 -3.98 -1.29 -8.46
CA ASP A 319 -3.68 0.06 -8.96
C ASP A 319 -4.70 0.56 -9.98
N GLY A 320 -5.09 -0.28 -10.94
CA GLY A 320 -6.07 0.03 -11.98
C GLY A 320 -7.44 0.32 -11.39
N TYR A 321 -7.82 -0.39 -10.32
CA TYR A 321 -9.05 -0.10 -9.58
C TYR A 321 -8.98 1.30 -8.94
N PHE A 322 -7.87 1.63 -8.29
CA PHE A 322 -7.69 2.95 -7.67
C PHE A 322 -7.64 4.08 -8.72
N ILE A 323 -7.04 3.84 -9.88
CA ILE A 323 -7.05 4.79 -11.01
C ILE A 323 -8.50 5.02 -11.49
N LEU A 324 -9.28 3.97 -11.72
CA LEU A 324 -10.67 4.12 -12.15
C LEU A 324 -11.52 4.84 -11.08
N ALA A 325 -11.35 4.45 -9.81
CA ALA A 325 -11.97 5.09 -8.67
C ALA A 325 -11.67 6.60 -8.62
N ASP A 326 -10.41 7.00 -8.83
CA ASP A 326 -9.99 8.40 -8.84
C ASP A 326 -10.54 9.20 -10.03
N VAL A 327 -10.57 8.59 -11.22
CA VAL A 327 -11.17 9.19 -12.42
C VAL A 327 -12.65 9.46 -12.19
N LEU A 328 -13.37 8.52 -11.56
CA LEU A 328 -14.78 8.65 -11.23
C LEU A 328 -15.05 9.49 -9.97
N GLY A 329 -14.02 9.85 -9.20
CA GLY A 329 -14.16 10.59 -7.94
C GLY A 329 -14.83 9.77 -6.83
N ARG A 330 -14.61 8.46 -6.80
CA ARG A 330 -15.29 7.47 -5.95
C ARG A 330 -14.26 6.65 -5.18
N SER A 331 -13.90 7.06 -3.96
CA SER A 331 -12.86 6.39 -3.16
C SER A 331 -13.21 4.94 -2.77
N ALA A 332 -14.50 4.60 -2.71
CA ALA A 332 -14.99 3.26 -2.38
C ALA A 332 -15.85 2.67 -3.51
N LEU A 333 -15.48 2.91 -4.78
CA LEU A 333 -16.25 2.54 -5.98
C LEU A 333 -16.93 1.17 -5.90
N TYR A 334 -16.19 0.10 -5.62
CA TYR A 334 -16.81 -1.23 -5.54
C TYR A 334 -17.85 -1.33 -4.43
N GLN A 335 -17.52 -0.85 -3.23
CA GLN A 335 -18.42 -0.96 -2.08
C GLN A 335 -19.70 -0.16 -2.32
N GLU A 336 -19.57 1.04 -2.88
CA GLU A 336 -20.70 1.88 -3.28
C GLU A 336 -21.60 1.18 -4.31
N CYS A 337 -21.00 0.61 -5.38
CA CYS A 337 -21.74 -0.14 -6.40
C CYS A 337 -22.41 -1.41 -5.83
N PHE A 338 -21.73 -2.13 -4.95
CA PHE A 338 -22.25 -3.34 -4.31
C PHE A 338 -23.45 -3.03 -3.41
N ASP A 339 -23.33 -2.01 -2.56
CA ASP A 339 -24.40 -1.59 -1.65
C ASP A 339 -25.59 -1.01 -2.42
N ALA A 340 -25.34 -0.23 -3.48
CA ALA A 340 -26.37 0.26 -4.37
C ALA A 340 -27.11 -0.90 -5.07
N SER A 341 -26.38 -1.90 -5.55
CA SER A 341 -26.95 -3.10 -6.19
C SER A 341 -27.82 -3.90 -5.22
N LYS A 342 -27.35 -4.11 -3.97
CA LYS A 342 -28.11 -4.80 -2.92
C LYS A 342 -29.40 -4.07 -2.57
N LYS A 343 -29.34 -2.75 -2.39
CA LYS A 343 -30.52 -1.91 -2.11
C LYS A 343 -31.50 -1.92 -3.29
N CYS A 344 -30.98 -1.87 -4.52
CA CYS A 344 -31.79 -1.94 -5.73
C CYS A 344 -32.54 -3.28 -5.84
N LEU A 345 -31.85 -4.40 -5.64
CA LEU A 345 -32.47 -5.72 -5.65
C LEU A 345 -33.58 -5.84 -4.60
N ALA A 346 -33.32 -5.40 -3.36
CA ALA A 346 -34.31 -5.40 -2.30
C ALA A 346 -35.54 -4.54 -2.63
N ARG A 347 -35.35 -3.41 -3.33
CA ARG A 347 -36.44 -2.53 -3.78
C ARG A 347 -37.28 -3.18 -4.87
N VAL A 348 -36.64 -3.80 -5.87
CA VAL A 348 -37.32 -4.49 -6.97
C VAL A 348 -38.13 -5.68 -6.44
N LEU A 349 -37.57 -6.48 -5.53
CA LEU A 349 -38.26 -7.60 -4.90
C LEU A 349 -39.50 -7.18 -4.08
N ARG A 350 -39.56 -5.91 -3.64
CA ARG A 350 -40.71 -5.32 -2.93
C ARG A 350 -41.70 -4.62 -3.87
N GLY A 351 -41.56 -4.77 -5.19
CA GLY A 351 -42.43 -4.11 -6.18
C GLY A 351 -42.16 -2.61 -6.33
N GLY A 352 -40.97 -2.13 -5.96
CA GLY A 352 -40.60 -0.72 -6.07
C GLY A 352 -40.40 -0.24 -7.52
N PRO A 353 -40.22 1.08 -7.70
CA PRO A 353 -40.18 1.73 -9.02
C PRO A 353 -38.97 1.31 -9.88
N ALA A 354 -39.02 1.71 -11.15
CA ALA A 354 -38.04 1.38 -12.19
C ALA A 354 -36.58 1.70 -11.79
N VAL A 355 -35.67 0.80 -12.20
CA VAL A 355 -34.23 0.86 -11.95
C VAL A 355 -33.62 1.96 -12.82
N SER A 356 -32.85 2.88 -12.24
CA SER A 356 -32.15 3.91 -13.03
C SER A 356 -30.91 3.35 -13.74
N GLY A 357 -30.49 3.97 -14.85
CA GLY A 357 -29.31 3.55 -15.61
C GLY A 357 -28.02 3.48 -14.77
N ALA A 358 -27.88 4.34 -13.76
CA ALA A 358 -26.74 4.31 -12.84
C ALA A 358 -26.70 3.02 -12.00
N HIS A 359 -27.87 2.49 -11.60
CA HIS A 359 -27.94 1.20 -10.89
C HIS A 359 -27.58 0.03 -11.82
N VAL A 360 -27.97 0.10 -13.10
CA VAL A 360 -27.62 -0.92 -14.10
C VAL A 360 -26.10 -0.93 -14.35
N LEU A 361 -25.50 0.24 -14.53
CA LEU A 361 -24.04 0.38 -14.68
C LEU A 361 -23.29 -0.12 -13.44
N GLY A 362 -23.76 0.23 -12.25
CA GLY A 362 -23.19 -0.26 -10.98
C GLY A 362 -23.26 -1.78 -10.86
N LEU A 363 -24.39 -2.39 -11.23
CA LEU A 363 -24.53 -3.85 -11.24
C LEU A 363 -23.62 -4.50 -12.30
N ALA A 364 -23.56 -3.95 -13.50
CA ALA A 364 -22.68 -4.44 -14.57
C ALA A 364 -21.21 -4.39 -14.14
N TYR A 365 -20.80 -3.32 -13.47
CA TYR A 365 -19.46 -3.21 -12.88
C TYR A 365 -19.19 -4.31 -11.85
N ILE A 366 -20.13 -4.58 -10.92
CA ILE A 366 -19.98 -5.66 -9.94
C ILE A 366 -19.89 -7.04 -10.61
N VAL A 367 -20.73 -7.31 -11.61
CA VAL A 367 -20.69 -8.57 -12.37
C VAL A 367 -19.34 -8.72 -13.08
N ALA A 368 -18.86 -7.68 -13.75
CA ALA A 368 -17.55 -7.68 -14.39
C ALA A 368 -16.41 -7.93 -13.38
N SER A 369 -16.46 -7.27 -12.22
CA SER A 369 -15.51 -7.52 -11.12
C SER A 369 -15.52 -8.97 -10.65
N VAL A 370 -16.69 -9.56 -10.42
CA VAL A 370 -16.81 -10.97 -10.01
C VAL A 370 -16.25 -11.88 -11.09
N CYS A 371 -16.57 -11.66 -12.37
CA CYS A 371 -16.02 -12.43 -13.48
C CYS A 371 -14.49 -12.36 -13.55
N CYS A 372 -13.90 -11.17 -13.43
CA CYS A 372 -12.44 -11.00 -13.42
C CYS A 372 -11.78 -11.70 -12.24
N ILE A 373 -12.37 -11.57 -11.04
CA ILE A 373 -11.86 -12.24 -9.83
C ILE A 373 -11.94 -13.77 -9.99
N SER A 374 -13.09 -14.31 -10.44
CA SER A 374 -13.28 -15.74 -10.67
C SER A 374 -12.31 -16.29 -11.73
N PHE A 375 -12.10 -15.55 -12.81
CA PHE A 375 -11.13 -15.90 -13.83
C PHE A 375 -9.70 -15.96 -13.26
N TYR A 376 -9.32 -15.01 -12.41
CA TYR A 376 -8.01 -15.00 -11.78
C TYR A 376 -7.83 -16.18 -10.80
N TYR A 377 -8.85 -16.52 -10.01
CA TYR A 377 -8.83 -17.74 -9.19
C TYR A 377 -8.70 -19.01 -10.03
N LEU A 378 -9.40 -19.08 -11.16
CA LEU A 378 -9.29 -20.21 -12.08
C LEU A 378 -7.87 -20.32 -12.65
N LEU A 379 -7.28 -19.22 -13.12
CA LEU A 379 -5.89 -19.21 -13.61
C LEU A 379 -4.91 -19.66 -12.53
N PHE A 380 -5.09 -19.19 -11.29
CA PHE A 380 -4.26 -19.61 -10.18
C PHE A 380 -4.43 -21.09 -9.84
N ALA A 381 -5.66 -21.60 -9.81
CA ALA A 381 -5.95 -23.01 -9.59
C ALA A 381 -5.32 -23.87 -10.70
N VAL A 382 -5.50 -23.49 -11.96
CA VAL A 382 -4.85 -24.16 -13.10
C VAL A 382 -3.33 -24.14 -12.92
N ALA A 383 -2.71 -22.99 -12.63
CA ALA A 383 -1.26 -22.91 -12.42
C ALA A 383 -0.77 -23.78 -11.25
N LEU A 384 -1.52 -23.85 -10.15
CA LEU A 384 -1.18 -24.64 -8.97
C LEU A 384 -1.32 -26.15 -9.22
N PHE A 385 -2.39 -26.57 -9.90
CA PHE A 385 -2.73 -27.98 -10.08
C PHE A 385 -2.16 -28.59 -11.37
N THR A 386 -1.83 -27.80 -12.40
CA THR A 386 -1.25 -28.31 -13.67
C THR A 386 0.00 -29.15 -13.46
N PRO A 387 0.98 -28.74 -12.63
CA PRO A 387 2.15 -29.58 -12.35
C PRO A 387 1.81 -30.89 -11.62
N LEU A 388 0.70 -30.94 -10.88
CA LEU A 388 0.22 -32.15 -10.21
C LEU A 388 -0.43 -33.10 -11.23
N PHE A 389 -1.27 -32.57 -12.12
CA PHE A 389 -1.93 -33.33 -13.19
C PHE A 389 -0.93 -33.89 -14.20
N LEU A 390 0.08 -33.11 -14.59
CA LEU A 390 1.14 -33.56 -15.51
C LEU A 390 2.07 -34.63 -14.92
N ARG A 391 2.04 -34.85 -13.60
CA ARG A 391 2.76 -35.96 -12.93
C ARG A 391 1.92 -37.23 -12.81
N LEU A 392 0.61 -37.14 -13.03
CA LEU A 392 -0.35 -38.25 -12.93
C LEU A 392 -0.69 -38.87 -14.30
N LEU A 393 -0.44 -38.13 -15.38
CA LEU A 393 -0.42 -38.60 -16.77
C LEU A 393 0.98 -39.11 -17.12
#